data_AF-C3Z157-F1
#
_entry.id   AF-C3Z157-F1
#
_cell.length_a   1.000
_cell.length_b   1.000
_cell.length_c   1.000
_cell.angle_alpha   90.00
_cell.angle_beta   90.00
_cell.angle_gamma   90.00
#
_symmetry.space_group_name_H-M   'P 1'
#
loop_
_entity.id
_entity.type
_entity.pdbx_description
1 polymer ?
#
loop_
_entity_poly.entity_id
_entity_poly.type
_entity_poly.pdbx_seq_one_letter_code
_entity_poly.pdbx_strand_id
1 'polypeptide(L)'
;MEKDETPSIKGMDKSIRKADFVAARLMSTGRRKTCSIYMAEVIEYEEQEEEARLSFMKKSGDVYIWPENKDTSWEATDNIICTVGFPIPTMANSREQFRLRLSKEDIT
;
A
#
# COMPACT_ATOMS: atom_id res chain seq x y z
N MET A 1 19.84 7.62 -24.05
CA MET A 1 19.81 6.94 -22.75
C MET A 1 19.22 7.93 -21.77
N GLU A 2 17.89 7.96 -21.67
CA GLU A 2 17.20 8.80 -20.69
C GLU A 2 17.25 8.07 -19.34
N LYS A 3 17.84 8.73 -18.35
CA LYS A 3 17.89 8.24 -16.98
C LYS A 3 16.52 8.57 -16.37
N ASP A 4 15.69 7.55 -16.19
CA ASP A 4 14.52 7.64 -15.32
C ASP A 4 15.02 7.81 -13.88
N GLU A 5 15.17 9.06 -13.45
CA GLU A 5 15.40 9.40 -12.05
C GLU A 5 14.07 9.27 -11.31
N THR A 6 13.77 8.07 -10.82
CA THR A 6 12.74 7.89 -9.81
C THR A 6 13.18 8.63 -8.54
N PRO A 7 12.34 9.51 -7.97
CA PRO A 7 12.70 10.21 -6.74
C PRO A 7 12.85 9.20 -5.60
N SER A 8 14.07 9.09 -5.07
CA SER A 8 14.38 8.30 -3.87
C SER A 8 13.90 9.09 -2.66
N ILE A 9 12.79 8.63 -2.07
CA ILE A 9 12.27 9.17 -0.81
C ILE A 9 13.18 8.66 0.32
N LYS A 10 14.26 9.39 0.59
CA LYS A 10 15.15 9.11 1.74
C LYS A 10 14.55 9.69 3.01
N GLY A 11 14.36 8.84 4.04
CA GLY A 11 14.36 9.30 5.43
C GLY A 11 13.14 9.00 6.29
N MET A 12 12.14 8.25 5.82
CA MET A 12 11.19 7.62 6.74
C MET A 12 11.75 6.26 7.16
N ASP A 13 11.91 6.07 8.47
CA ASP A 13 12.22 4.78 9.08
C ASP A 13 11.18 3.76 8.60
N LYS A 14 11.50 2.96 7.58
CA LYS A 14 10.63 1.94 6.99
C LYS A 14 10.51 0.73 7.93
N SER A 15 10.20 0.95 9.20
CA SER A 15 9.88 -0.12 10.14
C SER A 15 8.47 -0.64 9.81
N ILE A 16 8.35 -1.36 8.69
CA ILE A 16 7.14 -2.05 8.27
C ILE A 16 6.99 -3.28 9.16
N ARG A 17 5.79 -3.48 9.71
CA ARG A 17 5.48 -4.60 10.59
C ARG A 17 4.26 -5.35 10.07
N LYS A 18 4.17 -6.60 10.47
CA LYS A 18 2.93 -7.38 10.28
C LYS A 18 1.75 -6.64 10.90
N ALA A 19 0.62 -6.67 10.19
CA ALA A 19 -0.62 -5.95 10.46
C ALA A 19 -0.57 -4.43 10.26
N ASP A 20 0.54 -3.87 9.74
CA ASP A 20 0.53 -2.48 9.31
C ASP A 20 -0.33 -2.32 8.05
N PHE A 21 -1.09 -1.23 8.01
CA PHE A 21 -1.72 -0.77 6.78
C PHE A 21 -0.74 0.10 6.01
N VAL A 22 -0.63 -0.13 4.71
CA VAL A 22 0.34 0.53 3.83
C VAL A 22 -0.31 1.03 2.56
N ALA A 23 0.28 2.07 1.98
CA ALA A 23 0.06 2.45 0.60
C ALA A 23 1.18 1.86 -0.27
N ALA A 24 0.82 1.04 -1.24
CA ALA A 24 1.75 0.38 -2.15
C ALA A 24 1.55 0.85 -3.58
N ARG A 25 2.66 1.12 -4.26
CA ARG A 25 2.72 1.55 -5.66
C ARG A 25 2.95 0.35 -6.55
N LEU A 26 1.97 0.01 -7.37
CA LEU A 26 2.10 -1.07 -8.34
C LEU A 26 2.20 -0.51 -9.77
N MET A 27 3.12 -1.07 -10.54
CA MET A 27 3.35 -0.71 -11.94
C MET A 27 2.63 -1.71 -12.85
N SER A 28 1.71 -1.23 -13.70
CA SER A 28 1.14 -2.09 -14.73
C SER A 28 2.13 -2.29 -15.88
N THR A 29 2.35 -3.55 -16.27
CA THR A 29 3.26 -3.94 -17.36
C THR A 29 2.62 -3.89 -18.76
N GLY A 30 1.47 -3.21 -18.90
CA GLY A 30 0.77 -3.06 -20.19
C GLY A 30 1.39 -2.02 -21.15
N ARG A 31 0.80 -1.90 -22.36
CA ARG A 31 1.22 -0.93 -23.40
C ARG A 31 1.22 0.53 -22.95
N ARG A 32 0.47 0.85 -21.89
CA ARG A 32 0.57 2.10 -21.14
C ARG A 32 1.02 1.73 -19.73
N LYS A 33 2.26 2.08 -19.37
CA LYS A 33 2.74 1.97 -17.99
C LYS A 33 1.90 2.92 -17.14
N THR A 34 0.96 2.38 -16.37
CA THR A 34 0.21 3.14 -15.39
C THR A 34 0.71 2.78 -14.01
N CYS A 35 1.00 3.82 -13.23
CA CYS A 35 1.36 3.71 -11.84
C CYS A 35 0.11 3.93 -11.00
N SER A 36 -0.27 2.94 -10.20
CA SER A 36 -1.46 3.00 -9.35
C SER A 36 -1.07 2.76 -7.90
N ILE A 37 -1.70 3.51 -6.99
CA ILE A 37 -1.53 3.36 -5.55
C ILE A 37 -2.68 2.50 -5.02
N TYR A 38 -2.34 1.46 -4.29
CA TYR A 38 -3.26 0.53 -3.65
C TYR A 38 -3.05 0.56 -2.14
N MET A 39 -4.14 0.36 -1.41
CA MET A 39 -4.09 0.23 0.05
C MET A 39 -4.05 -1.24 0.40
N ALA A 40 -3.18 -1.62 1.32
CA ALA A 40 -2.99 -3.01 1.70
C ALA A 40 -2.70 -3.16 3.20
N GLU A 41 -2.85 -4.37 3.70
CA GLU A 41 -2.32 -4.80 5.01
C GLU A 41 -1.11 -5.69 4.78
N VAL A 42 -0.08 -5.50 5.59
CA VAL A 42 1.12 -6.34 5.61
C VAL A 42 0.80 -7.63 6.36
N ILE A 43 0.76 -8.74 5.65
CA ILE A 43 0.50 -10.06 6.23
C ILE A 43 1.77 -10.70 6.78
N GLU A 44 2.88 -10.47 6.07
CA GLU A 44 4.19 -11.05 6.32
C GLU A 44 5.28 -10.13 5.79
N TYR A 45 6.45 -10.15 6.42
CA TYR A 45 7.61 -9.35 6.04
C TYR A 45 8.86 -10.23 6.13
N GLU A 46 9.64 -10.27 5.05
CA GLU A 46 10.89 -11.00 4.96
C GLU A 46 12.06 -10.03 4.81
N GLU A 47 12.76 -9.79 5.92
CA GLU A 47 13.85 -8.81 5.99
C GLU A 47 15.04 -9.15 5.08
N GLN A 48 15.30 -10.44 4.83
CA GLN A 48 16.42 -10.88 3.99
C GLN A 48 16.18 -10.63 2.50
N GLU A 49 14.94 -10.77 2.04
CA GLU A 49 14.56 -10.58 0.64
C GLU A 49 14.10 -9.13 0.38
N GLU A 50 13.95 -8.32 1.44
CA GLU A 50 13.38 -6.97 1.40
C GLU A 50 11.98 -6.96 0.76
N GLU A 51 11.21 -8.02 0.98
CA GLU A 51 9.85 -8.20 0.45
C GLU A 51 8.81 -8.26 1.57
N ALA A 52 7.59 -7.83 1.25
CA ALA A 52 6.43 -7.93 2.12
C ALA A 52 5.27 -8.59 1.38
N ARG A 53 4.58 -9.50 2.06
CA ARG A 53 3.34 -10.06 1.57
C ARG A 53 2.20 -9.12 1.91
N LEU A 54 1.59 -8.55 0.88
CA LEU A 54 0.51 -7.58 1.00
C LEU A 54 -0.83 -8.25 0.71
N SER A 55 -1.85 -7.90 1.50
CA SER A 55 -3.27 -8.16 1.21
C SER A 55 -3.90 -6.85 0.77
N PHE A 56 -4.40 -6.78 -0.47
CA PHE A 56 -4.90 -5.56 -1.08
C PHE A 56 -6.38 -5.33 -0.80
N MET A 57 -6.73 -4.07 -0.56
CA MET A 57 -8.10 -3.61 -0.40
C MET A 57 -8.63 -3.03 -1.70
N LYS A 58 -9.94 -3.18 -1.91
CA LYS A 58 -10.67 -2.52 -3.00
C LYS A 58 -11.28 -1.22 -2.52
N LYS A 59 -11.09 -0.13 -3.27
CA LYS A 59 -11.82 1.13 -3.06
C LYS A 59 -13.28 0.97 -3.48
N SER A 60 -14.21 1.32 -2.59
CA SER A 60 -15.66 1.31 -2.82
C SER A 60 -16.25 2.64 -2.33
N GLY A 61 -16.41 3.61 -3.24
CA GLY A 61 -16.76 4.98 -2.87
C GLY A 61 -15.67 5.63 -2.01
N ASP A 62 -16.04 6.05 -0.79
CA ASP A 62 -15.16 6.69 0.19
C ASP A 62 -14.56 5.72 1.22
N VAL A 63 -14.80 4.42 1.04
CA VAL A 63 -14.26 3.38 1.94
C VAL A 63 -13.41 2.38 1.16
N TYR A 64 -12.59 1.65 1.91
CA TYR A 64 -11.80 0.52 1.44
C TYR A 64 -12.36 -0.74 2.09
N ILE A 65 -12.51 -1.79 1.29
CA ILE A 65 -13.10 -3.06 1.71
C ILE A 65 -12.17 -4.20 1.29
N TRP A 66 -12.14 -5.26 2.09
CA TRP A 66 -11.51 -6.50 1.68
C TRP A 66 -12.34 -7.13 0.54
N PRO A 67 -11.70 -7.54 -0.56
CA PRO A 67 -12.39 -8.30 -1.60
C PRO A 67 -12.82 -9.68 -1.06
N GLU A 68 -13.93 -10.22 -1.59
CA GLU A 68 -14.42 -11.56 -1.22
C GLU A 68 -13.37 -12.65 -1.47
N ASN A 69 -12.66 -12.53 -2.61
CA ASN A 69 -11.49 -13.33 -2.90
C ASN A 69 -10.26 -12.57 -2.45
N LYS A 70 -9.47 -13.16 -1.55
CA LYS A 70 -8.22 -12.57 -1.06
C LYS A 70 -7.31 -12.21 -2.24
N ASP A 71 -6.94 -10.95 -2.31
CA ASP A 71 -6.01 -10.42 -3.29
C ASP A 71 -4.68 -10.18 -2.59
N THR A 72 -3.74 -11.11 -2.74
CA THR A 72 -2.44 -11.04 -2.06
C THR A 72 -1.29 -11.19 -3.04
N SER A 73 -0.23 -10.41 -2.85
CA SER A 73 1.01 -10.48 -3.64
C SER A 73 2.23 -10.30 -2.72
N TRP A 74 3.37 -10.81 -3.16
CA TRP A 74 4.67 -10.45 -2.62
C TRP A 74 5.18 -9.22 -3.36
N GLU A 75 5.58 -8.20 -2.62
CA GLU A 75 6.04 -6.95 -3.17
C GLU A 75 7.34 -6.52 -2.51
N ALA A 76 8.28 -6.01 -3.32
CA ALA A 76 9.46 -5.35 -2.81
C ALA A 76 9.05 -4.20 -1.87
N THR A 77 9.75 -4.04 -0.74
CA THR A 77 9.50 -2.95 0.21
C THR A 77 9.69 -1.55 -0.39
N ASP A 78 10.39 -1.44 -1.51
CA ASP A 78 10.49 -0.21 -2.31
C ASP A 78 9.20 0.17 -3.04
N ASN A 79 8.27 -0.78 -3.22
CA ASN A 79 6.92 -0.49 -3.69
C ASN A 79 6.04 0.06 -2.57
N ILE A 80 6.42 -0.09 -1.29
CA ILE A 80 5.67 0.48 -0.17
C ILE A 80 6.07 1.95 0.00
N ILE A 81 5.11 2.84 -0.25
CA ILE A 81 5.31 4.29 -0.18
C ILE A 81 5.41 4.73 1.28
N CYS A 82 4.42 4.33 2.08
CA CYS A 82 4.33 4.68 3.49
C CYS A 82 3.48 3.66 4.26
N THR A 83 3.76 3.56 5.56
CA THR A 83 2.79 3.03 6.52
C THR A 83 1.72 4.09 6.75
N VAL A 84 0.47 3.67 6.71
CA VAL A 84 -0.69 4.55 6.86
C VAL A 84 -0.89 4.78 8.35
N GLY A 85 0.00 5.60 8.91
CA GLY A 85 0.01 6.02 10.29
C GLY A 85 -1.05 7.07 10.54
N PHE A 86 -2.25 6.61 10.88
CA PHE A 86 -3.39 7.42 11.31
C PHE A 86 -4.09 8.30 10.22
N PRO A 87 -5.44 8.30 10.19
CA PRO A 87 -6.28 7.53 11.09
C PRO A 87 -6.12 6.04 10.83
N ILE A 88 -5.95 5.27 11.92
CA ILE A 88 -6.12 3.83 11.89
C ILE A 88 -7.38 3.62 11.07
N PRO A 89 -7.34 2.81 10.01
CA PRO A 89 -8.51 2.56 9.18
C PRO A 89 -9.67 2.30 10.14
N THR A 90 -10.58 3.26 10.24
CA THR A 90 -11.56 3.21 11.32
C THR A 90 -12.61 2.26 10.80
N MET A 91 -12.83 1.18 11.53
CA MET A 91 -13.85 0.20 11.19
C MET A 91 -15.17 0.95 11.07
N ALA A 92 -15.63 1.15 9.84
CA ALA A 92 -16.80 1.94 9.51
C ALA A 92 -18.08 1.19 9.91
N ASN A 93 -18.02 -0.13 10.02
CA ASN A 93 -19.07 -1.00 10.53
C ASN A 93 -18.55 -2.42 10.82
N SER A 94 -19.39 -3.24 11.45
CA SER A 94 -19.11 -4.64 11.80
C SER A 94 -18.88 -5.60 10.61
N ARG A 95 -18.89 -5.11 9.37
CA ARG A 95 -18.55 -5.88 8.17
C ARG A 95 -17.12 -5.61 7.67
N GLU A 96 -16.23 -5.17 8.57
CA GLU A 96 -14.82 -4.90 8.25
C GLU A 96 -14.63 -3.92 7.08
N GLN A 97 -15.51 -2.92 7.00
CA GLN A 97 -15.32 -1.81 6.07
C GLN A 97 -14.44 -0.76 6.73
N PHE A 98 -13.50 -0.17 6.00
CA PHE A 98 -12.54 0.77 6.57
C PHE A 98 -12.62 2.12 5.88
N ARG A 99 -12.68 3.20 6.66
CA ARG A 99 -12.56 4.55 6.11
C ARG A 99 -11.12 5.03 6.29
N LEU A 100 -10.46 5.30 5.18
CA LEU A 100 -9.12 5.89 5.16
C LEU A 100 -9.28 7.37 4.88
N ARG A 101 -8.90 8.25 5.82
CA ARG A 101 -8.72 9.67 5.51
C ARG A 101 -7.27 9.85 5.08
N LEU A 102 -7.03 9.75 3.79
CA LEU A 102 -5.76 10.20 3.22
C LEU A 102 -5.86 11.72 3.09
N SER A 103 -5.01 12.46 3.80
CA SER A 103 -4.84 13.88 3.51
C SER A 103 -4.03 14.00 2.21
N LYS A 104 -4.20 15.09 1.46
CA LYS A 104 -3.40 15.31 0.23
C LYS A 104 -1.91 15.40 0.51
N GLU A 105 -1.54 15.71 1.75
CA GLU A 105 -0.17 15.86 2.24
C GLU A 105 0.52 14.49 2.46
N ASP A 106 -0.26 13.40 2.60
CA ASP A 106 0.27 12.04 2.79
C ASP A 106 0.68 11.35 1.47
N ILE A 107 0.38 11.97 0.32
CA ILE A 107 0.58 11.39 -1.03
C ILE A 107 1.68 12.14 -1.83
N THR A 108 2.34 13.13 -1.22
CA THR A 108 3.41 13.93 -1.87
C THR A 108 4.80 13.33 -1.74
#